data_AF-A0A9J7M026-F1
#
_entry.id   AF-A0A9J7M026-F1
#
_cell.length_a   1.000
_cell.length_b   1.000
_cell.length_c   1.000
_cell.angle_alpha   90.00
_cell.angle_beta   90.00
_cell.angle_gamma   90.00
#
_symmetry.space_group_name_H-M   'P 1'
#
loop_
_entity.id
_entity.type
_entity.pdbx_description
1 polymer ?
#
loop_
_entity_poly.entity_id
_entity_poly.type
_entity_poly.pdbx_seq_one_letter_code
_entity_poly.pdbx_strand_id
1 'polypeptide(L)'
;MSLTQGPQVETLTTGEVNGKTLILVTCERPSSLMVYSLDPTTLVPQFESIYRPGRFDKRWIEAYLHREVGDTDPEDVKFISAEDSPDGEPLVLVAGSLSGTVSLYRVTDPYTVLTGLIQTQGQGVSDAPPSEDGVYSEEGVYYDEGK
;
A
#
# COMPACT_ATOMS: atom_id res chain seq x y z
N MET A 1 -17.63 0.76 -1.25
CA MET A 1 -16.74 0.02 -2.18
C MET A 1 -17.60 -0.68 -3.21
N SER A 2 -17.34 -0.44 -4.50
CA SER A 2 -18.03 -1.19 -5.57
C SER A 2 -17.50 -2.62 -5.60
N LEU A 3 -18.39 -3.61 -5.55
CA LEU A 3 -18.04 -5.03 -5.70
C LEU A 3 -17.68 -5.40 -7.15
N THR A 4 -17.70 -4.44 -8.08
CA THR A 4 -17.47 -4.67 -9.52
C THR A 4 -16.05 -4.36 -9.98
N GLN A 5 -15.19 -3.78 -9.13
CA GLN A 5 -13.82 -3.43 -9.48
C GLN A 5 -12.84 -4.29 -8.69
N GLY A 6 -11.95 -5.00 -9.40
CA GLY A 6 -10.86 -5.79 -8.80
C GLY A 6 -9.72 -4.90 -8.27
N PRO A 7 -8.55 -5.49 -7.95
CA PRO A 7 -7.38 -4.73 -7.53
C PRO A 7 -6.98 -3.68 -8.57
N GLN A 8 -6.76 -2.45 -8.13
CA GLN A 8 -6.33 -1.34 -8.97
C GLN A 8 -4.87 -1.07 -8.70
N VAL A 9 -4.03 -1.54 -9.60
CA VAL A 9 -2.59 -1.31 -9.55
C VAL A 9 -2.31 0.15 -9.80
N GLU A 10 -1.51 0.76 -8.93
CA GLU A 10 -1.09 2.15 -9.06
C GLU A 10 0.39 2.22 -9.45
N THR A 11 1.24 1.57 -8.65
CA THR A 11 2.69 1.69 -8.78
C THR A 11 3.39 0.32 -8.76
N LEU A 12 4.54 0.24 -9.42
CA LEU A 12 5.41 -0.93 -9.47
C LEU A 12 6.88 -0.50 -9.33
N THR A 13 7.66 -1.25 -8.55
CA THR A 13 9.13 -1.18 -8.57
C THR A 13 9.73 -2.58 -8.62
N THR A 14 11.02 -2.65 -8.93
CA THR A 14 11.80 -3.89 -8.82
C THR A 14 13.00 -3.71 -7.88
N GLY A 15 13.56 -4.83 -7.45
CA GLY A 15 14.77 -4.91 -6.63
C GLY A 15 15.42 -6.28 -6.73
N GLU A 16 16.71 -6.40 -6.44
CA GLU A 16 17.40 -7.70 -6.42
C GLU A 16 17.50 -8.20 -4.98
N VAL A 17 17.05 -9.43 -4.74
CA VAL A 17 17.20 -10.13 -3.45
C VAL A 17 17.60 -11.57 -3.72
N ASN A 18 18.70 -12.03 -3.12
CA ASN A 18 19.20 -13.40 -3.24
C ASN A 18 19.33 -13.91 -4.69
N GLY A 19 19.71 -13.02 -5.62
CA GLY A 19 19.92 -13.35 -7.04
C GLY A 19 18.63 -13.51 -7.86
N LYS A 20 17.48 -13.13 -7.30
CA LYS A 20 16.22 -13.00 -8.03
C LYS A 20 15.78 -11.54 -8.06
N THR A 21 15.16 -11.15 -9.16
CA THR A 21 14.44 -9.88 -9.24
C THR A 21 13.12 -10.00 -8.49
N LEU A 22 12.91 -9.20 -7.46
CA LEU A 22 11.61 -8.96 -6.88
C LEU A 22 10.85 -7.92 -7.70
N ILE A 23 9.56 -8.18 -7.89
CA ILE A 23 8.59 -7.26 -8.47
C ILE A 23 7.61 -6.92 -7.37
N LEU A 24 7.56 -5.64 -7.02
CA LEU A 24 6.75 -5.10 -5.94
C LEU A 24 5.66 -4.25 -6.57
N VAL A 25 4.40 -4.60 -6.33
CA VAL A 25 3.24 -3.96 -6.95
C VAL A 25 2.33 -3.42 -5.86
N THR A 26 2.09 -2.11 -5.83
CA THR A 26 1.11 -1.49 -4.95
C THR A 26 -0.22 -1.34 -5.66
N CYS A 27 -1.30 -1.62 -4.94
CA CYS A 27 -2.66 -1.39 -5.41
C CYS A 27 -3.34 -0.35 -4.54
N GLU A 28 -3.84 0.73 -5.16
CA GLU A 28 -4.67 1.77 -4.54
C GLU A 28 -5.83 1.12 -3.76
N ARG A 29 -6.56 0.26 -4.47
CA ARG A 29 -7.64 -0.57 -3.96
C ARG A 29 -7.23 -2.05 -4.11
N PRO A 30 -7.13 -2.84 -3.04
CA PRO A 30 -7.54 -2.54 -1.67
C PRO A 30 -6.39 -2.05 -0.75
N SER A 31 -5.46 -1.22 -1.22
CA SER A 31 -4.31 -0.74 -0.42
C SER A 31 -3.35 -1.87 -0.01
N SER A 32 -2.96 -2.68 -1.00
CA SER A 32 -2.12 -3.86 -0.80
C SER A 32 -0.80 -3.76 -1.55
N LEU A 33 0.24 -4.40 -1.02
CA LEU A 33 1.52 -4.65 -1.66
C LEU A 33 1.62 -6.13 -2.04
N MET A 34 1.72 -6.41 -3.33
CA MET A 34 1.93 -7.75 -3.87
C MET A 34 3.41 -7.93 -4.22
N VAL A 35 3.95 -9.11 -3.94
CA VAL A 35 5.34 -9.46 -4.20
C VAL A 35 5.40 -10.67 -5.11
N TYR A 36 6.18 -10.53 -6.17
CA TYR A 36 6.55 -11.62 -7.06
C TYR A 36 8.06 -11.75 -7.10
N SER A 37 8.58 -12.96 -7.32
CA SER A 37 9.98 -13.18 -7.68
C SER A 37 10.11 -13.61 -9.14
N LEU A 38 11.18 -13.18 -9.78
CA LEU A 38 11.54 -13.54 -11.14
C LEU A 38 12.95 -14.13 -11.13
N ASP A 39 13.03 -15.42 -11.42
CA ASP A 39 14.30 -16.10 -11.61
C ASP A 39 14.87 -15.76 -13.00
N PRO A 40 16.13 -15.32 -13.10
CA PRO A 40 16.71 -14.85 -14.37
C PRO A 40 16.90 -15.97 -15.40
N THR A 41 16.83 -17.23 -14.98
CA THR A 41 16.94 -18.41 -15.86
C THR A 41 15.59 -18.82 -16.39
N THR A 42 14.59 -18.93 -15.52
CA THR A 42 13.26 -19.43 -15.93
C THR A 42 12.39 -18.35 -16.56
N LEU A 43 12.58 -17.08 -16.19
CA LEU A 43 11.79 -15.93 -16.63
C LEU A 43 10.28 -16.08 -16.43
N VAL A 44 9.86 -16.87 -15.43
CA VAL A 44 8.46 -17.02 -15.02
C VAL A 44 8.26 -16.36 -13.66
N PRO A 45 7.48 -15.27 -13.56
CA PRO A 45 7.15 -14.66 -12.27
C PRO A 45 6.42 -15.65 -11.36
N GLN A 46 6.89 -15.77 -10.12
CA GLN A 46 6.24 -16.53 -9.06
C GLN A 46 5.59 -15.56 -8.09
N PHE A 47 4.34 -15.80 -7.72
CA PHE A 47 3.68 -15.06 -6.66
C PHE A 47 4.23 -15.52 -5.31
N GLU A 48 4.74 -14.59 -4.51
CA GLU A 48 5.37 -14.89 -3.23
C GLU A 48 4.45 -14.52 -2.07
N SER A 49 3.95 -13.28 -2.06
CA SER A 49 3.09 -12.82 -0.97
C SER A 49 2.24 -11.62 -1.36
N ILE A 50 1.20 -11.38 -0.56
CA ILE A 50 0.43 -10.14 -0.54
C ILE A 50 0.38 -9.65 0.90
N TYR A 51 0.49 -8.34 1.05
CA TYR A 51 0.38 -7.69 2.33
C TYR A 51 -0.57 -6.52 2.26
N ARG A 52 -1.28 -6.33 3.36
CA ARG A 52 -2.19 -5.23 3.53
C ARG A 52 -2.05 -4.73 4.97
N PRO A 53 -1.42 -3.56 5.20
CA PRO A 53 -1.34 -2.99 6.53
C PRO A 53 -2.71 -2.50 7.00
N GLY A 54 -2.83 -2.29 8.30
CA GLY A 54 -4.03 -1.73 8.93
C GLY A 54 -4.90 -2.74 9.68
N ARG A 55 -5.84 -2.21 10.45
CA ARG A 55 -6.80 -2.97 11.27
C ARG A 55 -8.09 -3.23 10.48
N PHE A 56 -8.50 -4.49 10.44
CA PHE A 56 -9.77 -4.92 9.82
C PHE A 56 -10.86 -5.25 10.84
N ASP A 57 -10.54 -5.19 12.12
CA ASP A 57 -11.43 -5.42 13.26
C ASP A 57 -12.10 -4.14 13.78
N LYS A 58 -11.92 -3.01 13.09
CA LYS A 58 -12.47 -1.69 13.43
C LYS A 58 -13.25 -1.08 12.27
N ARG A 59 -14.14 -0.14 12.55
CA ARG A 59 -14.74 0.69 11.49
C ARG A 59 -13.65 1.56 10.87
N TRP A 60 -13.77 1.86 9.58
CA TRP A 60 -12.78 2.67 8.86
C TRP A 60 -12.49 4.01 9.57
N ILE A 61 -13.53 4.71 10.03
CA ILE A 61 -13.40 6.00 10.70
C ILE A 61 -12.64 5.91 12.03
N GLU A 62 -12.88 4.84 12.80
CA GLU A 62 -12.21 4.59 14.07
C GLU A 62 -10.74 4.26 13.83
N ALA A 63 -10.46 3.37 12.87
CA ALA A 63 -9.09 3.05 12.49
C ALA A 63 -8.35 4.30 11.98
N TYR A 64 -9.01 5.18 11.24
CA TYR A 64 -8.39 6.39 10.70
C TYR A 64 -8.02 7.35 11.83
N LEU A 65 -8.98 7.64 12.71
CA LEU A 65 -8.79 8.48 13.89
C LEU A 65 -7.68 7.98 14.82
N HIS A 66 -7.55 6.66 14.95
CA HIS A 66 -6.51 6.03 15.77
C HIS A 66 -5.20 5.75 15.03
N ARG A 67 -5.06 6.15 13.76
CA ARG A 67 -3.89 5.91 12.90
C ARG A 67 -3.54 4.43 12.74
N GLU A 68 -4.58 3.63 12.58
CA GLU A 68 -4.53 2.17 12.45
C GLU A 68 -5.02 1.69 11.08
N VAL A 69 -5.25 2.60 10.12
CA VAL A 69 -5.66 2.26 8.75
C VAL A 69 -4.54 1.67 7.89
N GLY A 70 -3.28 1.75 8.34
CA GLY A 70 -2.12 1.37 7.52
C GLY A 70 -1.90 2.35 6.36
N ASP A 71 -1.14 1.90 5.36
CA ASP A 71 -0.88 2.66 4.13
C ASP A 71 -2.08 2.60 3.20
N THR A 72 -3.12 3.33 3.56
CA THR A 72 -4.29 3.47 2.70
C THR A 72 -3.92 4.35 1.53
N ASP A 73 -4.34 3.90 0.34
CA ASP A 73 -4.17 4.62 -0.93
C ASP A 73 -2.69 4.75 -1.34
N PRO A 74 -1.96 3.64 -1.53
CA PRO A 74 -0.53 3.69 -1.86
C PRO A 74 -0.30 4.24 -3.27
N GLU A 75 0.44 5.35 -3.37
CA GLU A 75 0.76 6.05 -4.63
C GLU A 75 2.16 5.73 -5.16
N ASP A 76 3.14 5.60 -4.26
CA ASP A 76 4.54 5.36 -4.63
C ASP A 76 5.14 4.22 -3.80
N VAL A 77 6.10 3.51 -4.42
CA VAL A 77 6.87 2.44 -3.80
C VAL A 77 8.32 2.53 -4.24
N LYS A 78 9.24 2.36 -3.29
CA LYS A 78 10.69 2.28 -3.56
C LYS A 78 11.29 1.07 -2.91
N PHE A 79 12.16 0.40 -3.66
CA PHE A 79 13.05 -0.62 -3.11
C PHE A 79 14.36 0.01 -2.68
N ILE A 80 14.87 -0.39 -1.52
CA ILE A 80 16.18 -0.02 -1.00
C ILE A 80 16.96 -1.32 -0.86
N SER A 81 18.11 -1.39 -1.54
CA SER A 81 18.96 -2.58 -1.50
C SER A 81 19.50 -2.82 -0.09
N ALA A 82 19.92 -4.05 0.19
CA ALA A 82 20.64 -4.37 1.43
C ALA A 82 21.92 -3.54 1.61
N GLU A 83 22.58 -3.15 0.50
CA GLU A 83 23.80 -2.34 0.53
C GLU A 83 23.54 -0.88 0.93
N ASP A 84 22.36 -0.36 0.56
CA ASP A 84 21.92 1.00 0.86
C ASP A 84 21.13 1.11 2.18
N SER A 85 20.82 -0.01 2.83
CA SER A 85 20.01 -0.04 4.04
C SER A 85 20.86 0.08 5.31
N PRO A 86 20.32 0.70 6.38
CA PRO A 86 21.07 0.93 7.62
C PRO A 86 21.36 -0.35 8.42
N ASP A 87 20.61 -1.43 8.18
CA ASP A 87 20.71 -2.70 8.90
C ASP A 87 21.19 -3.86 8.02
N GLY A 88 21.53 -3.61 6.75
CA GLY A 88 22.01 -4.63 5.82
C GLY A 88 20.90 -5.52 5.25
N GLU A 89 19.64 -5.21 5.53
CA GLU A 89 18.49 -5.96 5.03
C GLU A 89 17.75 -5.17 3.92
N PRO A 90 17.21 -5.82 2.87
CA PRO A 90 16.47 -5.10 1.84
C PRO A 90 15.18 -4.48 2.39
N LEU A 91 14.89 -3.24 2.02
CA LEU A 91 13.73 -2.51 2.50
C LEU A 91 12.80 -2.07 1.36
N VAL A 92 11.53 -1.85 1.71
CA VAL A 92 10.50 -1.29 0.84
C VAL A 92 9.92 -0.07 1.53
N LEU A 93 9.87 1.06 0.82
CA LEU A 93 9.20 2.27 1.24
C LEU A 93 7.88 2.38 0.49
N VAL A 94 6.79 2.65 1.19
CA VAL A 94 5.44 2.83 0.62
C VAL A 94 4.89 4.17 1.09
N ALA A 95 4.37 4.97 0.16
CA ALA A 95 3.72 6.25 0.46
C ALA A 95 2.20 6.12 0.27
N GLY A 96 1.42 6.33 1.33
CA GLY A 96 -0.04 6.34 1.30
C GLY A 96 -0.60 7.76 1.26
N SER A 97 -1.33 8.13 0.20
CA SER A 97 -1.87 9.48 0.00
C SER A 97 -3.01 9.78 0.97
N LEU A 98 -4.04 8.94 1.01
CA LEU A 98 -5.20 9.13 1.89
C LEU A 98 -4.84 9.01 3.37
N SER A 99 -3.92 8.11 3.69
CA SER A 99 -3.46 7.91 5.08
C SER A 99 -2.41 8.93 5.51
N GLY A 100 -1.77 9.64 4.60
CA GLY A 100 -0.67 10.58 4.89
C GLY A 100 0.60 9.89 5.38
N THR A 101 0.78 8.60 5.06
CA THR A 101 1.86 7.76 5.59
C THR A 101 3.07 7.72 4.68
N VAL A 102 4.24 7.56 5.29
CA VAL A 102 5.40 6.93 4.67
C VAL A 102 5.83 5.78 5.58
N SER A 103 5.71 4.57 5.06
CA SER A 103 6.02 3.33 5.78
C SER A 103 7.26 2.67 5.23
N LEU A 104 8.06 2.13 6.15
CA LEU A 104 9.27 1.37 5.85
C LEU A 104 9.12 -0.06 6.34
N TYR A 105 9.51 -0.97 5.47
CA TYR A 105 9.17 -2.36 5.53
C TYR A 105 10.38 -3.21 5.18
N ARG A 106 10.61 -4.34 5.86
CA ARG A 106 11.73 -5.25 5.56
C ARG A 106 11.33 -6.46 4.71
N VAL A 107 12.04 -6.74 3.63
CA VAL A 107 11.85 -8.00 2.89
C VAL A 107 12.43 -9.15 3.71
N THR A 108 11.62 -10.15 4.05
CA THR A 108 12.06 -11.33 4.81
C THR A 108 12.11 -12.58 3.94
N ASP A 109 12.98 -13.53 4.28
CA ASP A 109 13.14 -14.80 3.57
C ASP A 109 11.88 -15.69 3.72
N PRO A 110 11.36 -16.36 2.67
CA PRO A 110 11.77 -16.34 1.27
C PRO A 110 10.93 -15.39 0.43
N TYR A 111 11.11 -14.08 0.59
CA TYR A 111 10.34 -13.01 -0.09
C TYR A 111 8.92 -12.80 0.47
N THR A 112 8.70 -13.13 1.74
CA THR A 112 7.47 -12.78 2.45
C THR A 112 7.58 -11.37 3.03
N VAL A 113 6.48 -10.62 2.92
CA VAL A 113 6.44 -9.22 3.33
C VAL A 113 6.46 -9.02 4.86
N LEU A 114 7.48 -8.26 5.26
CA LEU A 114 7.50 -7.00 6.02
C LEU A 114 6.79 -6.93 7.38
N THR A 115 7.60 -7.01 8.44
CA THR A 115 7.28 -6.32 9.69
C THR A 115 7.50 -4.82 9.47
N GLY A 116 6.50 -4.00 9.79
CA GLY A 116 6.65 -2.54 9.77
C GLY A 116 7.75 -2.14 10.74
N LEU A 117 8.79 -1.49 10.22
CA LEU A 117 9.91 -1.02 11.05
C LEU A 117 9.61 0.36 11.63
N ILE A 118 9.16 1.26 10.76
CA ILE A 118 8.80 2.63 11.09
C ILE A 118 7.67 3.04 10.15
N GLN A 119 6.60 3.59 10.71
CA GLN A 119 5.57 4.29 9.97
C GLN A 119 5.55 5.74 10.48
N THR A 120 5.88 6.67 9.59
CA THR A 120 5.80 8.11 9.89
C THR A 120 4.61 8.71 9.17
N GLN A 121 3.97 9.67 9.82
CA GLN A 121 2.83 10.40 9.27
C GLN A 121 3.30 11.81 8.97
N GLY A 122 3.03 12.32 7.76
CA GLY A 122 3.27 13.71 7.43
C GLY A 122 2.46 14.63 8.34
N GLN A 123 3.06 15.74 8.80
CA GLN A 123 2.35 16.76 9.57
C GLN A 123 1.74 17.79 8.60
N GLY A 124 0.50 17.56 8.16
CA GLY A 124 -0.33 18.49 7.36
C GLY A 124 -0.97 17.78 6.15
N VAL A 125 -2.25 17.94 5.82
CA VAL A 125 -3.30 18.89 6.20
C VAL A 125 -4.37 18.23 7.08
N SER A 126 -5.06 19.03 7.88
CA SER A 126 -6.18 18.58 8.71
C SER A 126 -7.40 18.24 7.86
N ASP A 127 -7.40 17.07 7.21
CA ASP A 127 -8.66 16.44 6.84
C ASP A 127 -9.17 15.72 8.08
N ALA A 128 -9.61 16.53 9.06
CA ALA A 128 -10.35 16.00 10.18
C ALA A 128 -11.48 15.15 9.61
N PRO A 129 -11.66 13.90 10.06
CA PRO A 129 -12.81 13.14 9.63
C PRO A 129 -14.06 13.95 9.93
N PRO A 130 -15.08 13.93 9.06
CA PRO A 130 -16.34 14.58 9.37
C PRO A 130 -16.81 14.07 10.74
N SER A 131 -17.27 14.99 11.59
CA SER A 131 -17.93 14.67 12.85
C SER A 131 -18.98 13.57 12.63
N GLU A 132 -19.31 12.78 13.65
CA GLU A 132 -20.27 11.66 13.56
C GLU A 132 -21.63 12.02 12.90
N ASP A 133 -21.95 13.31 12.78
CA ASP A 133 -23.15 13.87 12.12
C ASP A 133 -22.95 14.29 10.64
N GLY A 134 -21.80 13.99 10.02
CA GLY A 134 -21.47 14.40 8.65
C GLY A 134 -22.20 13.60 7.58
N VAL A 135 -23.34 14.13 7.11
CA VAL A 135 -24.03 13.66 5.90
C VAL A 135 -23.11 13.84 4.69
N TYR A 136 -22.77 12.75 4.01
CA TYR A 136 -22.20 12.83 2.66
C TYR A 136 -23.31 13.35 1.72
N SER A 137 -23.19 14.59 1.23
CA SER A 137 -24.01 15.03 0.11
C SER A 137 -23.44 14.42 -1.17
N GLU A 138 -24.15 13.46 -1.75
CA GLU A 138 -23.99 13.07 -3.16
C GLU A 138 -24.40 14.25 -4.05
N GLU A 139 -23.46 15.10 -4.46
CA GLU A 139 -23.66 15.93 -5.65
C GLU A 139 -22.38 15.93 -6.49
N GLY A 140 -22.42 15.24 -7.63
CA GLY A 140 -21.37 15.37 -8.62
C GLY A 140 -21.21 14.33 -9.72
N VAL A 141 -22.25 13.61 -10.19
CA VAL A 141 -22.23 13.04 -11.55
C VAL A 141 -23.64 13.06 -12.17
N TYR A 142 -23.83 13.88 -13.19
CA TYR A 142 -25.04 13.95 -14.01
C TYR A 142 -25.18 12.68 -14.89
N TYR A 143 -26.37 12.09 -14.92
CA TYR A 143 -26.88 11.34 -16.07
C TYR A 143 -28.07 12.12 -16.63
N ASP A 144 -27.91 12.63 -17.87
CA ASP A 144 -28.99 13.18 -18.68
C ASP A 144 -29.74 12.01 -19.32
N GLU A 145 -30.93 11.66 -18.80
CA GLU A 145 -31.91 10.91 -19.55
C GLU A 145 -33.06 11.84 -19.92
N GLY A 146 -32.93 12.42 -21.12
CA GLY A 146 -34.01 13.15 -21.77
C GLY A 146 -35.23 12.27 -21.99
N LYS A 147 -36.33 12.67 -21.34
CA LYS A 147 -37.77 12.51 -21.67
C LYS A 147 -38.30 11.14 -22.11
#